data_AF-A0AAN7ZNI4-F1
#
_entry.id   AF-A0AAN7ZNI4-F1
#
_cell.length_a   1.000
_cell.length_b   1.000
_cell.length_c   1.000
_cell.angle_alpha   90.00
_cell.angle_beta   90.00
_cell.angle_gamma   90.00
#
_symmetry.space_group_name_H-M   'P 1'
#
loop_
_entity.id
_entity.type
_entity.pdbx_description
1 polymer ?
#
loop_
_entity_poly.entity_id
_entity_poly.type
_entity_poly.pdbx_seq_one_letter_code
_entity_poly.pdbx_strand_id
1 'polypeptide(L)'
;MTEFTQKRFDLIIEEVEEMRRTKLFTAEETRVVFKKRKEFEQKIHSVLKDVKSYEDYIIYEKSILKDIGIRREKHKIFEKKNIEFKIIKRIKTLYELALQHTNDISLFLAFFKFCKKVNYVNDASDAVASLVQLHSDKPEVWQVATNWYAYDCKDVNAAMAMFPKALEIHKDSQMLYKERIKLEIHSVIHNNRSEEKCISSITEVVETIFTNIHDPDFYIELIVLLEEHHCTIPIQDIIIKKITDDYYDNENVWDALAQRERRGIYLIMKTSIQDQPEASTKTRTPKAKLEACFAKYNEGLSKVSCDTKPKLWALYLDFLIDLQQDTACANILKQSTLRTALHEAYADNCLLERHYVAWLKFAQDEDVLEIAEKGTVAFPHSVELWELRLNSQIVRDDPEKVNSVFKLSVINLKENALPLWRAIIRYHYVMSDNDYIQLIYRDAVKQPKEISDILKPQYLEWLTLAKGIEVTREVYNDISLQQPYCKDLHMMMSKLESIQVNYNFGAWEKVHELACEQFGKEDVDVWINYIFFYTHYYKVHDNPAEKIQWLHNQAEKNLHKTLILDFHTKYSKITND
;
A
#
# COMPACT_ATOMS: atom_id res chain seq x y z
N MET A 1 -7.63 12.63 60.04
CA MET A 1 -7.82 11.72 58.89
C MET A 1 -9.10 10.90 58.97
N THR A 2 -9.51 10.43 60.15
CA THR A 2 -10.73 9.62 60.38
C THR A 2 -12.06 10.35 60.12
N GLU A 3 -12.15 11.64 60.42
CA GLU A 3 -13.39 12.41 60.22
C GLU A 3 -13.72 12.71 58.74
N PHE A 4 -12.69 12.92 57.91
CA PHE A 4 -12.84 13.14 56.46
C PHE A 4 -13.19 11.86 55.70
N THR A 5 -12.65 10.72 56.14
CA THR A 5 -13.01 9.39 55.59
C THR A 5 -14.43 9.02 55.98
N GLN A 6 -14.87 9.35 57.21
CA GLN A 6 -16.25 9.12 57.65
C GLN A 6 -17.27 9.88 56.79
N LYS A 7 -17.05 11.18 56.56
CA LYS A 7 -17.92 12.00 55.69
C LYS A 7 -18.02 11.48 54.25
N ARG A 8 -16.94 10.90 53.70
CA ARG A 8 -16.97 10.27 52.37
C ARG A 8 -17.76 8.96 52.36
N PHE A 9 -17.65 8.16 53.42
CA PHE A 9 -18.47 6.95 53.56
C PHE A 9 -19.95 7.28 53.68
N ASP A 10 -20.31 8.34 54.40
CA ASP A 10 -21.71 8.80 54.51
C ASP A 10 -22.27 9.21 53.14
N LEU A 11 -21.49 9.95 52.33
CA LEU A 11 -21.87 10.29 50.94
C LEU A 11 -22.01 9.05 50.02
N ILE A 12 -21.17 8.02 50.23
CA ILE A 12 -21.29 6.76 49.48
C ILE A 12 -22.59 6.04 49.87
N ILE A 13 -22.98 6.04 51.14
CA ILE A 13 -24.23 5.44 51.62
C ILE A 13 -25.42 6.14 50.96
N GLU A 14 -25.47 7.46 51.01
CA GLU A 14 -26.55 8.24 50.40
C GLU A 14 -26.70 7.96 48.89
N GLU A 15 -25.59 7.90 48.14
CA GLU A 15 -25.63 7.61 46.71
C GLU A 15 -26.11 6.18 46.40
N VAL A 16 -25.68 5.19 47.18
CA VAL A 16 -26.05 3.78 47.00
C VAL A 16 -27.52 3.55 47.36
N GLU A 17 -28.03 4.25 48.38
CA GLU A 17 -29.45 4.26 48.72
C GLU A 17 -30.29 4.93 47.62
N GLU A 18 -29.79 6.01 47.02
CA GLU A 18 -30.45 6.68 45.88
C GLU A 18 -30.50 5.77 44.65
N MET A 19 -29.43 5.02 44.36
CA MET A 19 -29.39 4.00 43.29
C MET A 19 -30.40 2.87 43.51
N ARG A 20 -30.64 2.50 44.78
CA ARG A 20 -31.65 1.50 45.15
C ARG A 20 -33.06 2.07 45.03
N ARG A 21 -33.29 3.29 45.52
CA ARG A 21 -34.60 3.97 45.48
C ARG A 21 -35.09 4.18 44.06
N THR A 22 -34.19 4.55 43.15
CA THR A 22 -34.47 4.77 41.73
C THR A 22 -34.62 3.48 40.92
N LYS A 23 -34.47 2.31 41.55
CA LYS A 23 -34.51 0.97 40.92
C LYS A 23 -33.49 0.80 39.78
N LEU A 24 -32.42 1.60 39.76
CA LEU A 24 -31.34 1.47 38.79
C LEU A 24 -30.44 0.28 39.10
N PHE A 25 -30.32 -0.08 40.39
CA PHE A 25 -29.55 -1.24 40.84
C PHE A 25 -30.34 -2.06 41.86
N THR A 26 -30.11 -3.36 41.86
CA THR A 26 -30.71 -4.27 42.86
C THR A 26 -30.04 -4.11 44.23
N ALA A 27 -30.68 -4.66 45.27
CA ALA A 27 -30.12 -4.65 46.62
C ALA A 27 -28.74 -5.37 46.69
N GLU A 28 -28.53 -6.39 45.86
CA GLU A 28 -27.28 -7.13 45.81
C GLU A 28 -26.19 -6.38 45.04
N GLU A 29 -26.53 -5.78 43.89
CA GLU A 29 -25.60 -4.94 43.13
C GLU A 29 -25.15 -3.70 43.93
N THR A 30 -26.07 -3.06 44.67
CA THR A 30 -25.75 -1.91 45.53
C THR A 30 -24.78 -2.26 46.65
N ARG A 31 -24.85 -3.50 47.21
CA ARG A 31 -23.86 -3.99 48.18
C ARG A 31 -22.48 -4.18 47.54
N VAL A 32 -22.43 -4.71 46.32
CA VAL A 32 -21.17 -4.86 45.57
C VAL A 32 -20.55 -3.51 45.27
N VAL A 33 -21.35 -2.53 44.82
CA VAL A 33 -20.91 -1.15 44.56
C VAL A 33 -20.36 -0.50 45.83
N PHE A 34 -21.07 -0.63 46.96
CA PHE A 34 -20.62 -0.12 48.25
C PHE A 34 -19.28 -0.72 48.67
N LYS A 35 -19.15 -2.07 48.59
CA LYS A 35 -17.91 -2.77 48.94
C LYS A 35 -16.73 -2.32 48.09
N LYS A 36 -16.91 -2.26 46.76
CA LYS A 36 -15.85 -1.82 45.83
C LYS A 36 -15.45 -0.37 46.05
N ARG A 37 -16.40 0.56 46.22
CA ARG A 37 -16.10 1.97 46.54
C ARG A 37 -15.32 2.10 47.85
N LYS A 38 -15.70 1.32 48.87
CA LYS A 38 -14.97 1.27 50.15
C LYS A 38 -13.52 0.79 49.97
N GLU A 39 -13.31 -0.27 49.20
CA GLU A 39 -11.97 -0.78 48.88
C GLU A 39 -11.12 0.27 48.15
N PHE A 40 -11.69 0.99 47.17
CA PHE A 40 -10.98 2.07 46.46
C PHE A 40 -10.64 3.26 47.35
N GLU A 41 -11.57 3.74 48.19
CA GLU A 41 -11.29 4.82 49.14
C GLU A 41 -10.19 4.41 50.13
N GLN A 42 -10.19 3.16 50.60
CA GLN A 42 -9.14 2.64 51.48
C GLN A 42 -7.77 2.57 50.78
N LYS A 43 -7.72 2.15 49.51
CA LYS A 43 -6.49 2.08 48.72
C LYS A 43 -5.88 3.47 48.49
N ILE A 44 -6.71 4.45 48.15
CA ILE A 44 -6.27 5.84 47.89
C ILE A 44 -5.73 6.53 49.16
N HIS A 45 -6.25 6.15 50.33
CA HIS A 45 -5.79 6.68 51.62
C HIS A 45 -4.70 5.80 52.29
N SER A 46 -4.21 4.76 51.61
CA SER A 46 -3.09 3.97 52.12
C SER A 46 -1.80 4.79 52.07
N VAL A 47 -0.82 4.42 52.91
CA VAL A 47 0.47 5.13 53.05
C VAL A 47 1.27 5.15 51.73
N LEU A 48 1.04 4.18 50.84
CA LEU A 48 1.63 4.12 49.51
C LEU A 48 0.67 4.72 48.49
N LYS A 49 0.78 6.04 48.26
CA LYS A 49 -0.02 6.75 47.26
C LYS A 49 0.46 6.41 45.85
N ASP A 50 -0.27 5.53 45.18
CA ASP A 50 -0.02 5.15 43.78
C ASP A 50 -1.04 5.82 42.86
N VAL A 51 -0.56 6.49 41.80
CA VAL A 51 -1.39 7.14 40.77
C VAL A 51 -2.31 6.11 40.11
N LYS A 52 -1.85 4.87 39.93
CA LYS A 52 -2.64 3.78 39.34
C LYS A 52 -3.89 3.45 40.15
N SER A 53 -3.84 3.62 41.47
CA SER A 53 -5.02 3.41 42.33
C SER A 53 -6.12 4.44 42.09
N TYR A 54 -5.75 5.67 41.70
CA TYR A 54 -6.72 6.68 41.28
C TYR A 54 -7.30 6.36 39.90
N GLU A 55 -6.46 5.93 38.95
CA GLU A 55 -6.90 5.57 37.60
C GLU A 55 -7.90 4.40 37.63
N ASP A 56 -7.61 3.34 38.38
CA ASP A 56 -8.51 2.19 38.54
C ASP A 56 -9.86 2.62 39.12
N TYR A 57 -9.86 3.53 40.09
CA TYR A 57 -11.10 4.04 40.69
C TYR A 57 -11.88 4.92 39.71
N ILE A 58 -11.20 5.78 38.94
CA ILE A 58 -11.82 6.60 37.90
C ILE A 58 -12.46 5.71 36.82
N ILE A 59 -11.77 4.67 36.37
CA ILE A 59 -12.29 3.69 35.40
C ILE A 59 -13.55 3.03 35.96
N TYR A 60 -13.52 2.61 37.22
CA TYR A 60 -14.66 2.00 37.88
C TYR A 60 -15.87 2.96 37.99
N GLU A 61 -15.67 4.20 38.42
CA GLU A 61 -16.75 5.19 38.51
C GLU A 61 -17.31 5.56 37.13
N LYS A 62 -16.48 5.63 36.09
CA LYS A 62 -16.94 5.78 34.70
C LYS A 62 -17.80 4.59 34.23
N SER A 63 -17.46 3.37 34.64
CA SER A 63 -18.27 2.17 34.37
C SER A 63 -19.66 2.29 35.01
N ILE A 64 -19.72 2.68 36.28
CA ILE A 64 -21.00 2.89 36.99
C ILE A 64 -21.83 3.95 36.28
N LEU A 65 -21.22 5.08 35.89
CA LEU A 65 -21.92 6.16 35.18
C LEU A 65 -22.50 5.68 33.84
N LYS A 66 -21.76 4.82 33.12
CA LYS A 66 -22.21 4.22 31.86
C LYS A 66 -23.39 3.27 32.10
N ASP A 67 -23.31 2.41 33.11
CA ASP A 67 -24.37 1.46 33.45
C ASP A 67 -25.66 2.17 33.85
N ILE A 68 -25.57 3.27 34.61
CA ILE A 68 -26.72 4.12 34.94
C ILE A 68 -27.38 4.67 33.68
N GLY A 69 -26.58 5.17 32.73
CA GLY A 69 -27.09 5.69 31.46
C GLY A 69 -27.89 4.64 30.69
N ILE A 70 -27.30 3.45 30.47
CA ILE A 70 -27.94 2.33 29.75
C ILE A 70 -29.23 1.89 30.45
N ARG A 71 -29.21 1.78 31.78
CA ARG A 71 -30.37 1.32 32.56
C ARG A 71 -31.50 2.34 32.55
N ARG A 72 -31.19 3.65 32.59
CA ARG A 72 -32.22 4.69 32.44
C ARG A 72 -32.90 4.67 31.08
N GLU A 73 -32.15 4.48 30.00
CA GLU A 73 -32.70 4.35 28.65
C GLU A 73 -33.58 3.10 28.52
N LYS A 74 -33.11 1.95 29.02
CA LYS A 74 -33.84 0.68 28.99
C LYS A 74 -35.14 0.72 29.79
N HIS A 75 -35.12 1.35 30.96
CA HIS A 75 -36.26 1.41 31.87
C HIS A 75 -37.11 2.68 31.73
N LYS A 76 -36.78 3.58 30.79
CA LYS A 76 -37.47 4.87 30.55
C LYS A 76 -37.66 5.68 31.84
N ILE A 77 -36.61 5.78 32.66
CA ILE A 77 -36.66 6.48 33.95
C ILE A 77 -36.34 7.96 33.74
N PHE A 78 -37.37 8.81 33.81
CA PHE A 78 -37.29 10.26 33.59
C PHE A 78 -36.99 11.08 34.86
N GLU A 79 -36.68 10.46 36.00
CA GLU A 79 -36.29 11.20 37.22
C GLU A 79 -35.03 12.06 36.99
N LYS A 80 -34.87 13.16 37.74
CA LYS A 80 -33.70 14.05 37.66
C LYS A 80 -32.38 13.27 37.82
N LYS A 81 -31.35 13.66 37.08
CA LYS A 81 -30.02 13.01 37.00
C LYS A 81 -29.12 13.26 38.24
N ASN A 82 -29.68 13.27 39.44
CA ASN A 82 -28.98 13.65 40.67
C ASN A 82 -27.79 12.72 40.99
N ILE A 83 -27.98 11.42 40.82
CA ILE A 83 -26.93 10.41 41.05
C ILE A 83 -25.77 10.61 40.06
N GLU A 84 -26.09 10.84 38.79
CA GLU A 84 -25.09 11.09 37.76
C GLU A 84 -24.25 12.33 38.05
N PHE A 85 -24.88 13.43 38.52
CA PHE A 85 -24.15 14.62 38.95
C PHE A 85 -23.20 14.33 40.13
N LYS A 86 -23.64 13.53 41.12
CA LYS A 86 -22.79 13.14 42.26
C LYS A 86 -21.59 12.30 41.81
N ILE A 87 -21.80 11.31 40.92
CA ILE A 87 -20.72 10.47 40.37
C ILE A 87 -19.75 11.30 39.52
N ILE A 88 -20.27 12.18 38.67
CA ILE A 88 -19.46 13.10 37.87
C ILE A 88 -18.59 13.96 38.77
N LYS A 89 -19.15 14.54 39.84
CA LYS A 89 -18.41 15.34 40.81
C LYS A 89 -17.31 14.51 41.50
N ARG A 90 -17.59 13.24 41.82
CA ARG A 90 -16.58 12.33 42.36
C ARG A 90 -15.45 12.07 41.37
N ILE A 91 -15.77 11.72 40.13
CA ILE A 91 -14.77 11.50 39.08
C ILE A 91 -13.89 12.75 38.93
N LYS A 92 -14.47 13.96 38.94
CA LYS A 92 -13.72 15.21 38.94
C LYS A 92 -12.75 15.29 40.12
N THR A 93 -13.23 15.11 41.35
CA THR A 93 -12.35 15.17 42.55
C THR A 93 -11.24 14.13 42.54
N LEU A 94 -11.49 12.94 41.96
CA LEU A 94 -10.48 11.91 41.83
C LEU A 94 -9.39 12.30 40.84
N TYR A 95 -9.77 12.91 39.71
CA TYR A 95 -8.81 13.48 38.78
C TYR A 95 -7.99 14.61 39.42
N GLU A 96 -8.63 15.55 40.11
CA GLU A 96 -7.93 16.67 40.79
C GLU A 96 -6.89 16.15 41.80
N LEU A 97 -7.24 15.14 42.59
CA LEU A 97 -6.32 14.51 43.55
C LEU A 97 -5.19 13.75 42.86
N ALA A 98 -5.49 13.05 41.76
CA ALA A 98 -4.49 12.32 41.02
C ALA A 98 -3.47 13.27 40.35
N LEU A 99 -3.93 14.37 39.75
CA LEU A 99 -3.09 15.39 39.12
C LEU A 99 -2.19 16.14 40.11
N GLN A 100 -2.55 16.22 41.40
CA GLN A 100 -1.64 16.76 42.42
C GLN A 100 -0.41 15.86 42.69
N HIS A 101 -0.48 14.59 42.27
CA HIS A 101 0.54 13.58 42.55
C HIS A 101 1.33 13.15 41.31
N THR A 102 0.99 13.66 40.12
CA THR A 102 1.69 13.30 38.88
C THR A 102 1.76 14.47 37.90
N ASN A 103 2.83 14.47 37.09
CA ASN A 103 2.98 15.31 35.91
C ASN A 103 2.82 14.45 34.64
N ASP A 104 1.87 13.51 34.63
CA ASP A 104 1.63 12.66 33.47
C ASP A 104 0.63 13.33 32.51
N ILE A 105 1.11 13.65 31.32
CA ILE A 105 0.33 14.21 30.20
C ILE A 105 -0.90 13.36 29.89
N SER A 106 -0.78 12.03 29.95
CA SER A 106 -1.87 11.10 29.64
C SER A 106 -3.05 11.32 30.58
N LEU A 107 -2.77 11.54 31.86
CA LEU A 107 -3.78 11.79 32.88
C LEU A 107 -4.40 13.18 32.74
N PHE A 108 -3.60 14.22 32.46
CA PHE A 108 -4.11 15.57 32.16
C PHE A 108 -5.03 15.56 30.94
N LEU A 109 -4.64 14.89 29.85
CA LEU A 109 -5.48 14.75 28.65
C LEU A 109 -6.75 13.94 28.94
N ALA A 110 -6.67 12.89 29.77
CA ALA A 110 -7.84 12.12 30.18
C ALA A 110 -8.82 12.95 31.02
N PHE A 111 -8.30 13.80 31.91
CA PHE A 111 -9.11 14.76 32.69
C PHE A 111 -9.74 15.82 31.80
N PHE A 112 -8.96 16.44 30.91
CA PHE A 112 -9.45 17.41 29.94
C PHE A 112 -10.58 16.83 29.06
N LYS A 113 -10.40 15.64 28.50
CA LYS A 113 -11.44 14.93 27.73
C LYS A 113 -12.70 14.68 28.56
N PHE A 114 -12.54 14.36 29.84
CA PHE A 114 -13.66 14.20 30.76
C PHE A 114 -14.41 15.52 31.01
N CYS A 115 -13.70 16.61 31.31
CA CYS A 115 -14.28 17.93 31.52
C CYS A 115 -15.03 18.42 30.27
N LYS A 116 -14.45 18.23 29.07
CA LYS A 116 -15.11 18.53 27.80
C LYS A 116 -16.40 17.72 27.61
N LYS A 117 -16.39 16.41 27.89
CA LYS A 117 -17.58 15.55 27.74
C LYS A 117 -18.73 15.96 28.67
N VAL A 118 -18.41 16.48 29.85
CA VAL A 118 -19.40 16.89 30.86
C VAL A 118 -19.75 18.38 30.77
N ASN A 119 -19.12 19.13 29.86
CA ASN A 119 -19.27 20.57 29.68
C ASN A 119 -18.81 21.41 30.89
N TYR A 120 -17.76 20.97 31.57
CA TYR A 120 -17.07 21.74 32.61
C TYR A 120 -15.99 22.64 31.97
N VAL A 121 -16.44 23.75 31.38
CA VAL A 121 -15.61 24.63 30.56
C VAL A 121 -14.45 25.27 31.35
N ASN A 122 -14.71 25.72 32.59
CA ASN A 122 -13.68 26.33 33.43
C ASN A 122 -12.62 25.30 33.84
N ASP A 123 -13.04 24.13 34.32
CA ASP A 123 -12.12 23.06 34.72
C ASP A 123 -11.30 22.52 33.54
N ALA A 124 -11.90 22.47 32.35
CA ALA A 124 -11.19 22.11 31.12
C ALA A 124 -10.12 23.16 30.76
N SER A 125 -10.45 24.45 30.87
CA SER A 125 -9.51 25.55 30.65
C SER A 125 -8.36 25.54 31.68
N ASP A 126 -8.66 25.31 32.95
CA ASP A 126 -7.66 25.21 34.02
C ASP A 126 -6.74 23.99 33.83
N ALA A 127 -7.30 22.85 33.40
CA ALA A 127 -6.54 21.65 33.08
C ALA A 127 -5.58 21.88 31.90
N VAL A 128 -6.05 22.54 30.84
CA VAL A 128 -5.24 22.89 29.67
C VAL A 128 -4.16 23.91 30.02
N ALA A 129 -4.47 24.94 30.81
CA ALA A 129 -3.50 25.92 31.27
C ALA A 129 -2.41 25.27 32.13
N SER A 130 -2.79 24.36 33.03
CA SER A 130 -1.86 23.59 33.85
C SER A 130 -0.98 22.66 32.99
N LEU A 131 -1.58 22.00 31.99
CA LEU A 131 -0.86 21.13 31.06
C LEU A 131 0.21 21.91 30.29
N VAL A 132 -0.12 23.10 29.78
CA VAL A 132 0.84 23.99 29.06
C VAL A 132 1.95 24.48 29.99
N GLN A 133 1.63 24.77 31.26
CA GLN A 133 2.64 25.21 32.23
C GLN A 133 3.63 24.10 32.60
N LEU A 134 3.16 22.86 32.75
CA LEU A 134 3.97 21.72 33.17
C LEU A 134 4.75 21.07 32.01
N HIS A 135 4.17 21.10 30.80
CA HIS A 135 4.69 20.40 29.62
C HIS A 135 4.86 21.34 28.42
N SER A 136 5.40 22.54 28.68
CA SER A 136 5.68 23.51 27.61
C SER A 136 6.72 23.03 26.61
N ASP A 137 7.48 21.98 26.94
CA ASP A 137 8.51 21.32 26.15
C ASP A 137 7.96 20.45 25.00
N LYS A 138 6.63 20.28 24.90
CA LYS A 138 6.02 19.45 23.87
C LYS A 138 5.08 20.24 22.97
N PRO A 139 5.26 20.24 21.64
CA PRO A 139 4.42 21.02 20.72
C PRO A 139 2.96 20.51 20.68
N GLU A 140 2.71 19.22 20.94
CA GLU A 140 1.36 18.62 20.96
C GLU A 140 0.49 19.23 22.06
N VAL A 141 1.10 19.61 23.19
CA VAL A 141 0.41 20.25 24.31
C VAL A 141 -0.10 21.62 23.90
N TRP A 142 0.72 22.40 23.22
CA TRP A 142 0.34 23.71 22.68
C TRP A 142 -0.79 23.58 21.66
N GLN A 143 -0.75 22.58 20.77
CA GLN A 143 -1.81 22.33 19.80
C GLN A 143 -3.15 21.99 20.48
N VAL A 144 -3.14 21.13 21.50
CA VAL A 144 -4.36 20.80 22.27
C VAL A 144 -4.93 22.07 22.90
N ALA A 145 -4.07 22.93 23.45
CA ALA A 145 -4.46 24.20 24.04
C ALA A 145 -5.09 25.15 23.02
N THR A 146 -4.41 25.40 21.89
CA THR A 146 -4.90 26.31 20.85
C THR A 146 -6.22 25.82 20.27
N ASN A 147 -6.38 24.52 20.05
CA ASN A 147 -7.60 23.93 19.52
C ASN A 147 -8.77 24.05 20.49
N TRP A 148 -8.52 23.86 21.80
CA TRP A 148 -9.53 24.08 22.83
C TRP A 148 -10.06 25.51 22.81
N TYR A 149 -9.17 26.51 22.83
CA TYR A 149 -9.59 27.90 22.83
C TYR A 149 -10.26 28.30 21.50
N ALA A 150 -9.70 27.89 20.37
CA ALA A 150 -10.21 28.27 19.05
C ALA A 150 -11.57 27.63 18.72
N TYR A 151 -11.73 26.32 18.89
CA TYR A 151 -12.90 25.59 18.39
C TYR A 151 -13.97 25.34 19.45
N ASP A 152 -13.57 24.98 20.67
CA ASP A 152 -14.51 24.65 21.74
C ASP A 152 -14.98 25.92 22.47
N CYS A 153 -14.06 26.80 22.86
CA CYS A 153 -14.39 28.07 23.52
C CYS A 153 -14.80 29.16 22.52
N LYS A 154 -14.53 28.98 21.22
CA LYS A 154 -14.75 29.98 20.16
C LYS A 154 -14.02 31.30 20.39
N ASP A 155 -12.87 31.25 21.08
CA ASP A 155 -12.00 32.39 21.33
C ASP A 155 -10.72 32.25 20.52
N VAL A 156 -10.79 32.72 19.28
CA VAL A 156 -9.65 32.72 18.35
C VAL A 156 -8.54 33.65 18.86
N ASN A 157 -8.87 34.75 19.54
CA ASN A 157 -7.84 35.68 20.04
C ASN A 157 -7.02 35.06 21.17
N ALA A 158 -7.66 34.33 22.09
CA ALA A 158 -6.98 33.58 23.14
C ALA A 158 -6.05 32.51 22.54
N ALA A 159 -6.52 31.76 21.54
CA ALA A 159 -5.67 30.79 20.83
C ALA A 159 -4.47 31.48 20.14
N MET A 160 -4.72 32.60 19.45
CA MET A 160 -3.67 33.37 18.75
C MET A 160 -2.59 33.93 19.70
N ALA A 161 -2.97 34.32 20.91
CA ALA A 161 -2.05 34.84 21.93
C ALA A 161 -1.07 33.78 22.46
N MET A 162 -1.36 32.48 22.28
CA MET A 162 -0.49 31.40 22.74
C MET A 162 0.66 31.09 21.78
N PHE A 163 0.47 31.33 20.47
CA PHE A 163 1.47 30.96 19.45
C PHE A 163 2.82 31.65 19.58
N PRO A 164 2.94 32.96 19.91
CA PRO A 164 4.24 33.60 20.06
C PRO A 164 5.11 32.87 21.08
N LYS A 165 4.56 32.56 22.26
CA LYS A 165 5.26 31.82 23.30
C LYS A 165 5.56 30.37 22.89
N ALA A 166 4.62 29.72 22.20
CA ALA A 166 4.82 28.35 21.70
C ALA A 166 5.97 28.26 20.68
N LEU A 167 6.03 29.20 19.73
CA LEU A 167 7.03 29.24 18.66
C LEU A 167 8.39 29.77 19.12
N GLU A 168 8.44 30.54 20.21
CA GLU A 168 9.72 30.87 20.87
C GLU A 168 10.42 29.63 21.42
N ILE A 169 9.64 28.68 21.95
CA ILE A 169 10.14 27.41 22.51
C ILE A 169 10.37 26.38 21.38
N HIS A 170 9.42 26.28 20.45
CA HIS A 170 9.37 25.26 19.39
C HIS A 170 9.55 25.87 18.00
N LYS A 171 10.76 26.39 17.76
CA LYS A 171 11.09 27.15 16.53
C LYS A 171 11.02 26.32 15.25
N ASP A 172 11.17 25.01 15.34
CA ASP A 172 11.20 24.05 14.22
C ASP A 172 9.87 23.30 14.04
N SER A 173 8.86 23.60 14.86
CA SER A 173 7.59 22.86 14.84
C SER A 173 6.70 23.27 13.67
N GLN A 174 6.84 22.54 12.56
CA GLN A 174 5.98 22.62 11.37
C GLN A 174 4.48 22.55 11.71
N MET A 175 4.11 21.73 12.68
CA MET A 175 2.72 21.55 13.10
C MET A 175 2.13 22.83 13.71
N LEU A 176 2.86 23.51 14.59
CA LEU A 176 2.40 24.73 15.24
C LEU A 176 2.29 25.89 14.24
N TYR A 177 3.22 25.99 13.29
CA TYR A 177 3.14 26.96 12.20
C TYR A 177 1.90 26.75 11.34
N LYS A 178 1.60 25.50 10.95
CA LYS A 178 0.37 25.17 10.19
C LYS A 178 -0.89 25.58 10.93
N GLU A 179 -0.98 25.25 12.22
CA GLU A 179 -2.15 25.59 13.03
C GLU A 179 -2.33 27.11 13.16
N ARG A 180 -1.23 27.84 13.40
CA ARG A 180 -1.26 29.31 13.46
C ARG A 180 -1.79 29.93 12.16
N ILE A 181 -1.29 29.49 11.01
CA ILE A 181 -1.70 30.02 9.70
C ILE A 181 -3.18 29.70 9.45
N LYS A 182 -3.64 28.47 9.75
CA LYS A 182 -5.06 28.10 9.62
C LYS A 182 -5.97 28.99 10.46
N LEU A 183 -5.58 29.28 11.71
CA LEU A 183 -6.37 30.12 12.60
C LEU A 183 -6.37 31.59 12.16
N GLU A 184 -5.26 32.12 11.65
CA GLU A 184 -5.22 33.48 11.11
C GLU A 184 -6.16 33.62 9.91
N ILE A 185 -6.14 32.64 8.99
CA ILE A 185 -7.07 32.59 7.85
C ILE A 185 -8.53 32.46 8.32
N HIS A 186 -8.81 31.56 9.26
CA HIS A 186 -10.14 31.40 9.83
C HIS A 186 -10.66 32.69 10.47
N SER A 187 -9.78 33.46 11.12
CA SER A 187 -10.12 34.74 11.74
C SER A 187 -10.55 35.81 10.72
N VAL A 188 -9.98 35.81 9.51
CA VAL A 188 -10.41 36.72 8.43
C VAL A 188 -11.80 36.36 7.94
N ILE A 189 -12.05 35.06 7.71
CA ILE A 189 -13.31 34.57 7.13
C ILE A 189 -14.49 34.80 8.09
N HIS A 190 -14.28 34.61 9.40
CA HIS A 190 -15.38 34.59 10.37
C HIS A 190 -15.44 35.80 11.32
N ASN A 191 -14.33 36.50 11.58
CA ASN A 191 -14.27 37.57 12.58
C ASN A 191 -14.08 38.98 11.99
N ASN A 192 -14.32 39.18 10.68
CA ASN A 192 -14.21 40.47 9.98
C ASN A 192 -12.87 41.19 10.19
N ARG A 193 -11.76 40.46 10.35
CA ARG A 193 -10.42 41.07 10.34
C ARG A 193 -10.10 41.59 8.93
N SER A 194 -9.42 42.73 8.86
CA SER A 194 -8.91 43.29 7.60
C SER A 194 -7.92 42.32 6.94
N GLU A 195 -8.12 42.05 5.65
CA GLU A 195 -7.26 41.17 4.85
C GLU A 195 -5.80 41.63 4.85
N GLU A 196 -5.56 42.95 4.82
CA GLU A 196 -4.21 43.53 4.84
C GLU A 196 -3.43 43.15 6.11
N LYS A 197 -4.10 43.17 7.28
CA LYS A 197 -3.49 42.78 8.56
C LYS A 197 -3.19 41.29 8.63
N CYS A 198 -4.03 40.47 8.00
CA CYS A 198 -3.79 39.04 7.89
C CYS A 198 -2.59 38.76 6.97
N ILE A 199 -2.52 39.42 5.82
CA ILE A 199 -1.40 39.28 4.89
C ILE A 199 -0.09 39.64 5.59
N SER A 200 -0.03 40.79 6.28
CA SER A 200 1.18 41.18 7.01
C SER A 200 1.53 40.16 8.10
N SER A 201 0.55 39.72 8.89
CA SER A 201 0.81 38.78 9.98
C SER A 201 1.29 37.42 9.47
N ILE A 202 0.64 36.84 8.44
CA ILE A 202 1.07 35.57 7.86
C ILE A 202 2.45 35.73 7.19
N THR A 203 2.73 36.86 6.55
CA THR A 203 4.05 37.12 5.94
C THR A 203 5.15 37.09 7.00
N GLU A 204 4.97 37.74 8.15
CA GLU A 204 5.91 37.67 9.28
C GLU A 204 6.11 36.22 9.78
N VAL A 205 5.03 35.42 9.82
CA VAL A 205 5.13 34.00 10.18
C VAL A 205 5.98 33.26 9.15
N VAL A 206 5.71 33.45 7.86
CA VAL A 206 6.42 32.79 6.76
C VAL A 206 7.90 33.17 6.75
N GLU A 207 8.24 34.44 7.00
CA GLU A 207 9.63 34.87 7.16
C GLU A 207 10.32 34.17 8.34
N THR A 208 9.61 33.99 9.46
CA THR A 208 10.11 33.22 10.61
C THR A 208 10.26 31.73 10.29
N ILE A 209 9.40 31.17 9.44
CA ILE A 209 9.53 29.79 8.99
C ILE A 209 10.81 29.64 8.14
N PHE A 210 11.08 30.58 7.22
CA PHE A 210 12.28 30.52 6.38
C PHE A 210 13.59 30.57 7.16
N THR A 211 13.61 31.20 8.34
CA THR A 211 14.81 31.26 9.18
C THR A 211 15.00 30.01 10.03
N ASN A 212 13.92 29.33 10.42
CA ASN A 212 14.00 28.22 11.38
C ASN A 212 13.83 26.83 10.74
N ILE A 213 13.15 26.72 9.60
CA ILE A 213 12.85 25.45 8.93
C ILE A 213 13.44 25.49 7.52
N HIS A 214 14.19 24.46 7.14
CA HIS A 214 14.83 24.33 5.83
C HIS A 214 14.38 23.05 5.15
N ASP A 215 13.06 22.92 5.00
CA ASP A 215 12.40 21.73 4.46
C ASP A 215 11.52 22.12 3.25
N PRO A 216 11.91 21.75 2.02
CA PRO A 216 11.15 22.09 0.82
C PRO A 216 9.78 21.41 0.77
N ASP A 217 9.64 20.20 1.33
CA ASP A 217 8.35 19.50 1.35
C ASP A 217 7.34 20.24 2.24
N PHE A 218 7.81 20.80 3.36
CA PHE A 218 6.98 21.66 4.21
C PHE A 218 6.53 22.94 3.50
N TYR A 219 7.38 23.57 2.69
CA TYR A 219 6.98 24.75 1.90
C TYR A 219 5.92 24.40 0.85
N ILE A 220 6.02 23.23 0.24
CA ILE A 220 4.99 22.71 -0.68
C ILE A 220 3.67 22.53 0.07
N GLU A 221 3.69 21.91 1.25
CA GLU A 221 2.50 21.77 2.10
C GLU A 221 1.87 23.13 2.46
N LEU A 222 2.69 24.14 2.77
CA LEU A 222 2.21 25.49 3.06
C LEU A 222 1.54 26.13 1.84
N ILE A 223 2.12 25.97 0.64
CA ILE A 223 1.49 26.48 -0.59
C ILE A 223 0.11 25.86 -0.78
N VAL A 224 0.00 24.52 -0.66
CA VAL A 224 -1.29 23.81 -0.80
C VAL A 224 -2.31 24.30 0.24
N LEU A 225 -1.89 24.54 1.47
CA LEU A 225 -2.76 25.08 2.53
C LEU A 225 -3.25 26.50 2.21
N LEU A 226 -2.41 27.31 1.54
CA LEU A 226 -2.73 28.70 1.20
C LEU A 226 -3.54 28.81 -0.11
N GLU A 227 -3.42 27.85 -1.03
CA GLU A 227 -4.05 27.86 -2.37
C GLU A 227 -5.56 28.11 -2.35
N GLU A 228 -6.25 27.72 -1.26
CA GLU A 228 -7.71 27.82 -1.12
C GLU A 228 -8.23 29.24 -0.81
N HIS A 229 -7.34 30.21 -0.56
CA HIS A 229 -7.71 31.54 -0.05
C HIS A 229 -7.18 32.68 -0.92
N HIS A 230 -8.07 33.57 -1.38
CA HIS A 230 -7.68 34.67 -2.30
C HIS A 230 -6.68 35.65 -1.68
N CYS A 231 -6.84 35.94 -0.39
CA CYS A 231 -5.96 36.88 0.32
C CYS A 231 -4.52 36.40 0.45
N THR A 232 -4.25 35.09 0.28
CA THR A 232 -2.91 34.52 0.48
C THR A 232 -2.05 34.50 -0.78
N ILE A 233 -2.60 34.91 -1.93
CA ILE A 233 -1.89 34.90 -3.22
C ILE A 233 -0.52 35.59 -3.16
N PRO A 234 -0.36 36.80 -2.58
CA PRO A 234 0.94 37.44 -2.47
C PRO A 234 1.94 36.63 -1.64
N ILE A 235 1.46 35.95 -0.60
CA ILE A 235 2.27 35.10 0.28
C ILE A 235 2.72 33.85 -0.47
N GLN A 236 1.84 33.24 -1.26
CA GLN A 236 2.20 32.11 -2.13
C GLN A 236 3.33 32.50 -3.09
N ASP A 237 3.26 33.67 -3.72
CA ASP A 237 4.28 34.16 -4.65
C ASP A 237 5.64 34.36 -3.94
N ILE A 238 5.66 34.78 -2.66
CA ILE A 238 6.87 34.87 -1.83
C ILE A 238 7.47 33.47 -1.57
N ILE A 239 6.65 32.49 -1.17
CA ILE A 239 7.11 31.12 -0.91
C ILE A 239 7.64 30.47 -2.19
N ILE A 240 6.94 30.64 -3.31
CA ILE A 240 7.35 30.09 -4.61
C ILE A 240 8.70 30.66 -5.06
N LYS A 241 8.91 31.96 -4.88
CA LYS A 241 10.21 32.58 -5.16
C LYS A 241 11.31 31.96 -4.30
N LYS A 242 11.07 31.81 -3.00
CA LYS A 242 12.03 31.21 -2.07
C LYS A 242 12.40 29.77 -2.45
N ILE A 243 11.42 28.91 -2.75
CA ILE A 243 11.70 27.52 -3.13
C ILE A 243 12.39 27.41 -4.50
N THR A 244 12.05 28.30 -5.44
CA THR A 244 12.67 28.32 -6.77
C THR A 244 14.10 28.86 -6.74
N ASP A 245 14.42 29.76 -5.82
CA ASP A 245 15.77 30.33 -5.69
C ASP A 245 16.70 29.40 -4.88
N ASP A 246 16.22 28.85 -3.76
CA ASP A 246 17.07 28.09 -2.82
C ASP A 246 17.05 26.57 -3.06
N TYR A 247 15.96 26.01 -3.59
CA TYR A 247 15.72 24.56 -3.73
C TYR A 247 15.46 24.17 -5.18
N TYR A 248 16.04 24.90 -6.14
CA TYR A 248 15.86 24.67 -7.57
C TYR A 248 16.27 23.26 -8.04
N ASP A 249 17.15 22.58 -7.29
CA ASP A 249 17.64 21.25 -7.64
C ASP A 249 16.72 20.11 -7.16
N ASN A 250 15.70 20.42 -6.36
CA ASN A 250 14.78 19.42 -5.82
C ASN A 250 13.67 19.08 -6.84
N GLU A 251 13.54 17.80 -7.16
CA GLU A 251 12.54 17.29 -8.11
C GLU A 251 11.08 17.53 -7.68
N ASN A 252 10.79 17.41 -6.37
CA ASN A 252 9.44 17.54 -5.82
C ASN A 252 8.93 18.97 -5.90
N VAL A 253 9.82 19.97 -5.83
CA VAL A 253 9.48 21.38 -5.96
C VAL A 253 8.88 21.65 -7.34
N TRP A 254 9.51 21.14 -8.39
CA TRP A 254 9.04 21.34 -9.76
C TRP A 254 7.77 20.56 -10.07
N ASP A 255 7.65 19.32 -9.60
CA ASP A 255 6.38 18.57 -9.71
C ASP A 255 5.25 19.32 -8.98
N ALA A 256 5.45 19.73 -7.72
CA ALA A 256 4.44 20.46 -6.96
C ALA A 256 3.98 21.75 -7.65
N LEU A 257 4.91 22.53 -8.22
CA LEU A 257 4.60 23.73 -8.99
C LEU A 257 3.83 23.40 -10.27
N ALA A 258 4.21 22.35 -11.00
CA ALA A 258 3.50 21.91 -12.20
C ALA A 258 2.07 21.43 -11.86
N GLN A 259 1.89 20.65 -10.79
CA GLN A 259 0.57 20.22 -10.32
C GLN A 259 -0.31 21.40 -9.88
N ARG A 260 0.28 22.44 -9.29
CA ARG A 260 -0.43 23.68 -8.95
C ARG A 260 -0.97 24.37 -10.20
N GLU A 261 -0.19 24.46 -11.27
CA GLU A 261 -0.65 25.01 -12.56
C GLU A 261 -1.80 24.18 -13.16
N ARG A 262 -1.71 22.85 -13.08
CA ARG A 262 -2.79 21.95 -13.50
C ARG A 262 -4.09 22.20 -12.72
N ARG A 263 -4.02 22.31 -11.38
CA ARG A 263 -5.20 22.65 -10.56
C ARG A 263 -5.76 24.01 -10.98
N GLY A 264 -4.89 25.02 -11.11
CA GLY A 264 -5.24 26.36 -11.56
C GLY A 264 -6.21 27.08 -10.61
N ILE A 265 -6.24 26.70 -9.32
CA ILE A 265 -7.08 27.30 -8.27
C ILE A 265 -6.71 28.77 -8.08
N TYR A 266 -5.40 29.05 -8.02
CA TYR A 266 -4.89 30.40 -7.84
C TYR A 266 -5.28 31.36 -8.99
N LEU A 267 -5.39 30.86 -10.23
CA LEU A 267 -5.82 31.66 -11.39
C LEU A 267 -7.29 32.07 -11.29
N ILE A 268 -8.14 31.16 -10.80
CA ILE A 268 -9.56 31.44 -10.56
C ILE A 268 -9.67 32.58 -9.54
N MET A 269 -8.92 32.51 -8.45
CA MET A 269 -8.93 33.52 -7.39
C MET A 269 -8.32 34.87 -7.82
N LYS A 270 -7.22 34.88 -8.57
CA LYS A 270 -6.62 36.12 -9.14
C LYS A 270 -7.63 36.88 -10.01
N THR A 271 -8.50 36.18 -10.74
CA THR A 271 -9.49 36.83 -11.62
C THR A 271 -10.73 37.34 -10.87
N SER A 272 -11.09 36.77 -9.72
CA SER A 272 -12.21 37.25 -8.89
C SER A 272 -11.99 38.66 -8.33
N ILE A 273 -10.75 39.16 -8.39
CA ILE A 273 -10.31 40.47 -7.88
C ILE A 273 -10.30 41.54 -8.98
N GLN A 274 -10.15 41.14 -10.25
CA GLN A 274 -10.08 42.03 -11.40
C GLN A 274 -11.32 41.85 -12.26
N ASP A 275 -12.35 42.69 -12.08
CA ASP A 275 -13.56 42.79 -12.91
C ASP A 275 -13.21 43.16 -14.38
N GLN A 276 -12.55 42.26 -15.12
CA GLN A 276 -12.10 42.43 -16.50
C GLN A 276 -12.51 41.18 -17.32
N PRO A 277 -13.55 41.27 -18.18
CA PRO A 277 -14.18 40.06 -18.75
C PRO A 277 -13.49 39.45 -19.99
N GLU A 278 -12.58 40.16 -20.68
CA GLU A 278 -12.34 39.84 -22.10
C GLU A 278 -10.98 39.18 -22.44
N ALA A 279 -9.94 39.30 -21.61
CA ALA A 279 -8.62 38.69 -21.87
C ALA A 279 -8.40 37.33 -21.15
N SER A 280 -9.25 36.98 -20.17
CA SER A 280 -9.03 35.91 -19.19
C SER A 280 -9.74 34.58 -19.50
N THR A 281 -10.52 34.49 -20.59
CA THR A 281 -11.25 33.26 -20.95
C THR A 281 -10.37 32.23 -21.67
N LYS A 282 -9.31 32.65 -22.38
CA LYS A 282 -8.37 31.74 -23.06
C LYS A 282 -7.45 30.98 -22.09
N THR A 283 -7.00 31.63 -21.02
CA THR A 283 -6.14 31.06 -19.97
C THR A 283 -6.85 30.07 -19.05
N ARG A 284 -8.19 29.99 -19.09
CA ARG A 284 -9.00 29.05 -18.28
C ARG A 284 -9.25 27.70 -18.95
N THR A 285 -8.98 27.58 -20.24
CA THR A 285 -9.23 26.33 -20.95
C THR A 285 -8.40 25.20 -20.32
N PRO A 286 -8.94 23.98 -20.17
CA PRO A 286 -8.17 22.84 -19.66
C PRO A 286 -6.84 22.66 -20.41
N LYS A 287 -6.83 22.99 -21.71
CA LYS A 287 -5.64 23.01 -22.55
C LYS A 287 -4.57 24.01 -22.09
N ALA A 288 -4.94 25.26 -21.80
CA ALA A 288 -3.99 26.28 -21.36
C ALA A 288 -3.38 25.94 -19.99
N LYS A 289 -4.16 25.34 -19.07
CA LYS A 289 -3.64 24.85 -17.78
C LYS A 289 -2.60 23.74 -17.96
N LEU A 290 -2.85 22.81 -18.89
CA LEU A 290 -1.91 21.75 -19.22
C LEU A 290 -0.65 22.29 -19.88
N GLU A 291 -0.77 23.24 -20.83
CA GLU A 291 0.39 23.89 -21.44
C GLU A 291 1.26 24.63 -20.40
N ALA A 292 0.63 25.30 -19.42
CA ALA A 292 1.34 25.93 -18.30
C ALA A 292 2.04 24.89 -17.39
N CYS A 293 1.38 23.77 -17.12
CA CYS A 293 1.96 22.64 -16.38
C CYS A 293 3.22 22.10 -17.09
N PHE A 294 3.16 21.87 -18.41
CA PHE A 294 4.32 21.40 -19.19
C PHE A 294 5.45 22.43 -19.22
N ALA A 295 5.11 23.71 -19.34
CA ALA A 295 6.10 24.79 -19.28
C ALA A 295 6.86 24.77 -17.94
N LYS A 296 6.20 24.44 -16.83
CA LYS A 296 6.85 24.33 -15.51
C LYS A 296 7.78 23.12 -15.39
N TYR A 297 7.39 21.96 -15.90
CA TYR A 297 8.30 20.81 -15.99
C TYR A 297 9.53 21.13 -16.83
N ASN A 298 9.35 21.76 -17.99
CA ASN A 298 10.46 22.15 -18.87
C ASN A 298 11.38 23.20 -18.22
N GLU A 299 10.81 24.15 -17.47
CA GLU A 299 11.59 25.11 -16.66
C GLU A 299 12.45 24.37 -15.63
N GLY A 300 11.88 23.40 -14.91
CA GLY A 300 12.61 22.58 -13.95
C GLY A 300 13.73 21.77 -14.60
N LEU A 301 13.45 21.07 -15.69
CA LEU A 301 14.44 20.26 -16.44
C LEU A 301 15.63 21.09 -16.97
N SER A 302 15.45 22.41 -17.15
CA SER A 302 16.52 23.33 -17.56
C SER A 302 17.42 23.80 -16.40
N LYS A 303 16.94 23.70 -15.16
CA LYS A 303 17.61 24.23 -13.94
C LYS A 303 18.21 23.14 -13.05
N VAL A 304 17.58 21.98 -13.03
CA VAL A 304 17.92 20.85 -12.16
C VAL A 304 19.24 20.20 -12.61
N SER A 305 20.02 19.69 -11.66
CA SER A 305 21.32 19.05 -11.90
C SER A 305 21.18 17.67 -12.55
N CYS A 306 22.28 17.13 -13.08
CA CYS A 306 22.29 15.83 -13.75
C CYS A 306 21.84 14.66 -12.85
N ASP A 307 22.00 14.75 -11.53
CA ASP A 307 21.69 13.67 -10.59
C ASP A 307 20.18 13.58 -10.29
N THR A 308 19.50 14.72 -10.27
CA THR A 308 18.07 14.88 -9.96
C THR A 308 17.20 14.93 -11.21
N LYS A 309 17.79 15.28 -12.37
CA LYS A 309 17.12 15.29 -13.68
C LYS A 309 16.41 13.98 -14.06
N PRO A 310 16.98 12.77 -13.85
CA PRO A 310 16.29 11.52 -14.13
C PRO A 310 15.01 11.34 -13.32
N LYS A 311 15.01 11.80 -12.06
CA LYS A 311 13.85 11.69 -11.17
C LYS A 311 12.74 12.65 -11.60
N LEU A 312 13.09 13.89 -11.96
CA LEU A 312 12.11 14.85 -12.49
C LEU A 312 11.52 14.36 -13.82
N TRP A 313 12.35 13.78 -14.71
CA TRP A 313 11.87 13.13 -15.92
C TRP A 313 10.90 11.98 -15.62
N ALA A 314 11.18 11.17 -14.61
CA ALA A 314 10.27 10.10 -14.21
C ALA A 314 8.91 10.65 -13.76
N LEU A 315 8.88 11.66 -12.88
CA LEU A 315 7.64 12.32 -12.45
C LEU A 315 6.87 12.92 -13.64
N TYR A 316 7.57 13.60 -14.54
CA TYR A 316 6.95 14.22 -15.72
C TYR A 316 6.38 13.18 -16.70
N LEU A 317 7.13 12.11 -16.99
CA LEU A 317 6.69 11.06 -17.91
C LEU A 317 5.56 10.23 -17.32
N ASP A 318 5.65 9.84 -16.04
CA ASP A 318 4.57 9.12 -15.34
C ASP A 318 3.28 9.97 -15.36
N PHE A 319 3.38 11.27 -15.08
CA PHE A 319 2.27 12.20 -15.20
C PHE A 319 1.66 12.27 -16.61
N LEU A 320 2.49 12.32 -17.66
CA LEU A 320 2.01 12.36 -19.04
C LEU A 320 1.34 11.04 -19.45
N ILE A 321 1.87 9.90 -18.99
CA ILE A 321 1.31 8.57 -19.24
C ILE A 321 -0.08 8.46 -18.59
N ASP A 322 -0.20 8.85 -17.32
CA ASP A 322 -1.47 8.85 -16.59
C ASP A 322 -2.51 9.74 -17.28
N LEU A 323 -2.07 10.91 -17.77
CA LEU A 323 -2.93 11.86 -18.47
C LEU A 323 -3.44 11.32 -19.82
N GLN A 324 -2.72 10.39 -20.46
CA GLN A 324 -3.16 9.72 -21.68
C GLN A 324 -4.13 8.56 -21.44
N GLN A 325 -4.09 7.95 -20.26
CA GLN A 325 -5.08 6.93 -19.89
C GLN A 325 -6.45 7.55 -19.59
N ASP A 326 -6.49 8.81 -19.16
CA ASP A 326 -7.73 9.57 -18.99
C ASP A 326 -8.32 10.01 -20.33
N THR A 327 -9.41 9.35 -20.75
CA THR A 327 -10.13 9.63 -22.00
C THR A 327 -10.55 11.10 -22.21
N ALA A 328 -10.81 11.84 -21.13
CA ALA A 328 -11.18 13.25 -21.23
C ALA A 328 -9.98 14.15 -21.53
N CYS A 329 -8.82 13.85 -20.94
CA CYS A 329 -7.58 14.60 -21.13
C CYS A 329 -6.82 14.17 -22.40
N ALA A 330 -6.92 12.90 -22.80
CA ALA A 330 -6.32 12.37 -24.03
C ALA A 330 -6.81 13.09 -25.30
N ASN A 331 -8.08 13.51 -25.32
CA ASN A 331 -8.64 14.31 -26.43
C ASN A 331 -8.09 15.76 -26.49
N ILE A 332 -7.52 16.24 -25.40
CA ILE A 332 -7.00 17.60 -25.24
C ILE A 332 -5.47 17.62 -25.46
N LEU A 333 -4.81 16.56 -25.01
CA LEU A 333 -3.40 16.28 -25.27
C LEU A 333 -3.16 15.96 -26.74
N LYS A 334 -2.13 16.57 -27.32
CA LYS A 334 -1.61 16.07 -28.58
C LYS A 334 -0.70 14.87 -28.29
N GLN A 335 -0.92 13.73 -28.94
CA GLN A 335 0.00 12.59 -28.89
C GLN A 335 1.46 13.00 -29.19
N SER A 336 1.65 14.06 -30.00
CA SER A 336 2.96 14.65 -30.27
C SER A 336 3.72 15.12 -29.02
N THR A 337 3.03 15.58 -27.98
CA THR A 337 3.68 16.14 -26.78
C THR A 337 4.35 15.04 -25.95
N LEU A 338 3.66 13.92 -25.70
CA LEU A 338 4.29 12.77 -25.03
C LEU A 338 5.43 12.22 -25.87
N ARG A 339 5.25 12.13 -27.20
CA ARG A 339 6.29 11.63 -28.10
C ARG A 339 7.56 12.49 -27.99
N THR A 340 7.43 13.81 -28.06
CA THR A 340 8.57 14.73 -27.93
C THR A 340 9.24 14.57 -26.56
N ALA A 341 8.46 14.53 -25.47
CA ALA A 341 8.99 14.35 -24.12
C ALA A 341 9.76 13.03 -23.96
N LEU A 342 9.26 11.92 -24.53
CA LEU A 342 9.95 10.63 -24.51
C LEU A 342 11.26 10.65 -25.32
N HIS A 343 11.28 11.30 -26.47
CA HIS A 343 12.52 11.48 -27.25
C HIS A 343 13.54 12.36 -26.53
N GLU A 344 13.11 13.43 -25.87
CA GLU A 344 13.99 14.31 -25.09
C GLU A 344 14.56 13.58 -23.86
N ALA A 345 13.73 12.85 -23.13
CA ALA A 345 14.16 12.01 -22.02
C ALA A 345 15.12 10.88 -22.46
N TYR A 346 14.93 10.33 -23.67
CA TYR A 346 15.88 9.39 -24.28
C TYR A 346 17.23 10.04 -24.56
N ALA A 347 17.24 11.25 -25.14
CA ALA A 347 18.47 11.99 -25.42
C ALA A 347 19.25 12.30 -24.14
N ASP A 348 18.54 12.53 -23.03
CA ASP A 348 19.09 12.71 -21.68
C ASP A 348 19.46 11.39 -20.97
N ASN A 349 19.22 10.22 -21.57
CA ASN A 349 19.42 8.90 -20.97
C ASN A 349 18.71 8.71 -19.61
N CYS A 350 17.53 9.33 -19.46
CA CYS A 350 16.75 9.37 -18.22
C CYS A 350 15.52 8.43 -18.24
N LEU A 351 15.40 7.57 -19.26
CA LEU A 351 14.26 6.66 -19.40
C LEU A 351 14.41 5.42 -18.51
N LEU A 352 13.29 5.01 -17.92
CA LEU A 352 13.14 3.79 -17.14
C LEU A 352 12.43 2.74 -17.99
N GLU A 353 12.53 1.46 -17.61
CA GLU A 353 11.91 0.33 -18.30
C GLU A 353 10.41 0.58 -18.59
N ARG A 354 9.67 1.03 -17.57
CA ARG A 354 8.24 1.35 -17.71
C ARG A 354 7.94 2.44 -18.76
N HIS A 355 8.86 3.40 -18.94
CA HIS A 355 8.69 4.46 -19.93
C HIS A 355 8.89 3.92 -21.35
N TYR A 356 9.83 2.99 -21.56
CA TYR A 356 9.98 2.31 -22.87
C TYR A 356 8.76 1.47 -23.21
N VAL A 357 8.22 0.72 -22.23
CA VAL A 357 6.99 -0.06 -22.41
C VAL A 357 5.81 0.86 -22.78
N ALA A 358 5.64 1.97 -22.05
CA ALA A 358 4.61 2.95 -22.37
C ALA A 358 4.82 3.57 -23.76
N TRP A 359 6.06 3.92 -24.10
CA TRP A 359 6.42 4.47 -25.41
C TRP A 359 6.01 3.52 -26.55
N LEU A 360 6.28 2.23 -26.41
CA LEU A 360 5.89 1.22 -27.40
C LEU A 360 4.37 1.06 -27.54
N LYS A 361 3.62 1.19 -26.45
CA LYS A 361 2.14 1.10 -26.47
C LYS A 361 1.50 2.27 -27.23
N PHE A 362 2.11 3.46 -27.17
CA PHE A 362 1.60 4.67 -27.81
C PHE A 362 2.27 5.00 -29.15
N ALA A 363 3.27 4.22 -29.58
CA ALA A 363 3.97 4.42 -30.84
C ALA A 363 3.12 4.01 -32.05
N GLN A 364 3.36 4.66 -33.19
CA GLN A 364 2.82 4.26 -34.49
C GLN A 364 3.71 3.19 -35.12
N ASP A 365 3.13 2.31 -35.95
CA ASP A 365 3.75 1.09 -36.48
C ASP A 365 5.15 1.28 -37.11
N GLU A 366 5.46 2.45 -37.66
CA GLU A 366 6.75 2.74 -38.29
C GLU A 366 7.90 2.85 -37.26
N ASP A 367 7.68 3.52 -36.12
CA ASP A 367 8.69 3.82 -35.10
C ASP A 367 8.85 2.70 -34.04
N VAL A 368 7.86 1.80 -33.92
CA VAL A 368 7.78 0.76 -32.86
C VAL A 368 9.06 -0.09 -32.79
N LEU A 369 9.57 -0.53 -33.95
CA LEU A 369 10.73 -1.41 -33.97
C LEU A 369 11.98 -0.70 -33.45
N GLU A 370 12.26 0.51 -33.93
CA GLU A 370 13.43 1.28 -33.50
C GLU A 370 13.40 1.56 -32.00
N ILE A 371 12.23 1.90 -31.45
CA ILE A 371 12.04 2.12 -30.02
C ILE A 371 12.27 0.82 -29.23
N ALA A 372 11.78 -0.32 -29.74
CA ALA A 372 11.94 -1.61 -29.08
C ALA A 372 13.41 -2.07 -29.08
N GLU A 373 14.14 -1.78 -30.16
CA GLU A 373 15.58 -2.02 -30.22
C GLU A 373 16.33 -1.20 -29.17
N LYS A 374 16.07 0.10 -29.09
CA LYS A 374 16.65 0.98 -28.07
C LYS A 374 16.33 0.50 -26.65
N GLY A 375 15.07 0.13 -26.39
CA GLY A 375 14.63 -0.38 -25.09
C GLY A 375 15.33 -1.67 -24.68
N THR A 376 15.45 -2.65 -25.60
CA THR A 376 16.14 -3.92 -25.33
C THR A 376 17.65 -3.76 -25.16
N VAL A 377 18.28 -2.75 -25.78
CA VAL A 377 19.70 -2.41 -25.55
C VAL A 377 19.89 -1.76 -24.17
N ALA A 378 18.99 -0.85 -23.77
CA ALA A 378 19.05 -0.19 -22.48
C ALA A 378 18.73 -1.14 -21.30
N PHE A 379 17.77 -2.05 -21.50
CA PHE A 379 17.32 -3.01 -20.49
C PHE A 379 17.34 -4.47 -21.03
N PRO A 380 18.53 -5.10 -21.16
CA PRO A 380 18.65 -6.42 -21.78
C PRO A 380 17.93 -7.55 -21.05
N HIS A 381 17.66 -7.40 -19.76
CA HIS A 381 17.05 -8.42 -18.93
C HIS A 381 15.51 -8.30 -18.83
N SER A 382 14.91 -7.31 -19.50
CA SER A 382 13.45 -7.09 -19.46
C SER A 382 12.71 -8.02 -20.40
N VAL A 383 11.91 -8.94 -19.84
CA VAL A 383 11.11 -9.88 -20.63
C VAL A 383 10.03 -9.14 -21.44
N GLU A 384 9.36 -8.15 -20.84
CA GLU A 384 8.26 -7.40 -21.49
C GLU A 384 8.75 -6.66 -22.75
N LEU A 385 9.92 -6.00 -22.69
CA LEU A 385 10.49 -5.31 -23.85
C LEU A 385 10.90 -6.27 -24.97
N TRP A 386 11.46 -7.43 -24.63
CA TRP A 386 11.79 -8.45 -25.63
C TRP A 386 10.53 -9.07 -26.25
N GLU A 387 9.46 -9.29 -25.49
CA GLU A 387 8.17 -9.75 -26.01
C GLU A 387 7.58 -8.75 -27.00
N LEU A 388 7.56 -7.46 -26.63
CA LEU A 388 7.07 -6.40 -27.50
C LEU A 388 7.91 -6.27 -28.77
N ARG A 389 9.24 -6.40 -28.67
CA ARG A 389 10.15 -6.42 -29.84
C ARG A 389 9.89 -7.62 -30.75
N LEU A 390 9.72 -8.81 -30.19
CA LEU A 390 9.49 -10.01 -30.98
C LEU A 390 8.10 -9.96 -31.65
N ASN A 391 7.07 -9.54 -30.92
CA ASN A 391 5.71 -9.44 -31.45
C ASN A 391 5.62 -8.38 -32.56
N SER A 392 6.27 -7.22 -32.41
CA SER A 392 6.31 -6.20 -33.48
C SER A 392 7.03 -6.70 -34.74
N GLN A 393 8.08 -7.51 -34.57
CA GLN A 393 8.78 -8.15 -35.69
C GLN A 393 7.94 -9.24 -36.36
N ILE A 394 7.14 -9.99 -35.59
CA ILE A 394 6.19 -11.00 -36.10
C ILE A 394 5.10 -10.35 -36.97
N VAL A 395 4.57 -9.19 -36.55
CA VAL A 395 3.53 -8.46 -37.33
C VAL A 395 4.04 -8.03 -38.71
N ARG A 396 5.34 -7.72 -38.83
CA ARG A 396 5.97 -7.36 -40.12
C ARG A 396 6.27 -8.58 -41.01
N ASP A 397 6.07 -9.79 -40.48
CA ASP A 397 6.25 -11.08 -41.14
C ASP A 397 7.57 -11.24 -41.91
N ASP A 398 8.69 -11.01 -41.21
CA ASP A 398 10.04 -11.24 -41.72
C ASP A 398 10.71 -12.38 -40.92
N PRO A 399 10.66 -13.64 -41.41
CA PRO A 399 11.11 -14.81 -40.66
C PRO A 399 12.60 -14.76 -40.26
N GLU A 400 13.47 -14.17 -41.08
CA GLU A 400 14.90 -14.09 -40.78
C GLU A 400 15.15 -13.17 -39.59
N LYS A 401 14.47 -12.01 -39.58
CA LYS A 401 14.58 -11.05 -38.47
C LYS A 401 13.86 -11.51 -37.22
N VAL A 402 12.72 -12.18 -37.33
CA VAL A 402 12.03 -12.79 -36.17
C VAL A 402 12.98 -13.77 -35.46
N ASN A 403 13.63 -14.64 -36.24
CA ASN A 403 14.59 -15.61 -35.71
C ASN A 403 15.85 -14.98 -35.13
N SER A 404 16.36 -13.90 -35.74
CA SER A 404 17.53 -13.20 -35.21
C SER A 404 17.22 -12.52 -33.88
N VAL A 405 16.07 -11.84 -33.77
CA VAL A 405 15.59 -11.22 -32.53
C VAL A 405 15.37 -12.28 -31.44
N PHE A 406 14.77 -13.42 -31.79
CA PHE A 406 14.59 -14.53 -30.86
C PHE A 406 15.92 -15.08 -30.32
N LYS A 407 16.92 -15.32 -31.20
CA LYS A 407 18.24 -15.78 -30.75
C LYS A 407 18.91 -14.78 -29.81
N LEU A 408 18.81 -13.48 -30.12
CA LEU A 408 19.34 -12.42 -29.26
C LEU A 408 18.62 -12.35 -27.90
N SER A 409 17.29 -12.54 -27.87
CA SER A 409 16.53 -12.51 -26.62
C SER A 409 16.86 -13.68 -25.71
N VAL A 410 17.05 -14.89 -26.26
CA VAL A 410 17.44 -16.08 -25.49
C VAL A 410 18.82 -15.89 -24.84
N ILE A 411 19.78 -15.28 -25.54
CA ILE A 411 21.12 -15.00 -25.00
C ILE A 411 21.06 -14.05 -23.79
N ASN A 412 20.23 -13.00 -23.87
CA ASN A 412 20.14 -11.99 -22.81
C ASN A 412 19.27 -12.44 -21.62
N LEU A 413 18.12 -13.09 -21.88
CA LEU A 413 17.15 -13.46 -20.86
C LEU A 413 17.44 -14.80 -20.18
N LYS A 414 18.17 -15.71 -20.84
CA LYS A 414 18.53 -17.04 -20.32
C LYS A 414 17.30 -17.79 -19.80
N GLU A 415 17.23 -18.10 -18.50
CA GLU A 415 16.16 -18.84 -17.84
C GLU A 415 14.78 -18.16 -17.98
N ASN A 416 14.77 -16.83 -18.07
CA ASN A 416 13.53 -16.05 -18.20
C ASN A 416 13.00 -15.98 -19.65
N ALA A 417 13.64 -16.65 -20.61
CA ALA A 417 13.27 -16.57 -22.02
C ALA A 417 12.02 -17.40 -22.41
N LEU A 418 11.42 -18.14 -21.47
CA LEU A 418 10.28 -19.04 -21.74
C LEU A 418 9.13 -18.37 -22.53
N PRO A 419 8.69 -17.13 -22.23
CA PRO A 419 7.62 -16.52 -22.99
C PRO A 419 7.98 -16.31 -24.47
N LEU A 420 9.25 -16.01 -24.76
CA LEU A 420 9.75 -15.85 -26.13
C LEU A 420 9.81 -17.19 -26.86
N TRP A 421 10.16 -18.28 -26.18
CA TRP A 421 10.04 -19.63 -26.72
C TRP A 421 8.60 -19.97 -27.11
N ARG A 422 7.62 -19.60 -26.27
CA ARG A 422 6.20 -19.80 -26.60
C ARG A 422 5.77 -18.96 -27.80
N ALA A 423 6.23 -17.72 -27.89
CA ALA A 423 5.90 -16.83 -29.00
C ALA A 423 6.48 -17.33 -30.34
N ILE A 424 7.75 -17.74 -30.37
CA ILE A 424 8.41 -18.22 -31.59
C ILE A 424 7.80 -19.55 -32.07
N ILE A 425 7.46 -20.46 -31.14
CA ILE A 425 6.79 -21.73 -31.46
C ILE A 425 5.42 -21.45 -32.09
N ARG A 426 4.62 -20.54 -31.51
CA ARG A 426 3.32 -20.14 -32.08
C ARG A 426 3.44 -19.55 -33.48
N TYR A 427 4.46 -18.71 -33.70
CA TYR A 427 4.71 -18.13 -35.01
C TYR A 427 5.03 -19.21 -36.06
N HIS A 428 5.98 -20.10 -35.75
CA HIS A 428 6.39 -21.15 -36.69
C HIS A 428 5.34 -22.24 -36.89
N TYR A 429 4.40 -22.44 -35.96
CA TYR A 429 3.24 -23.30 -36.21
C TYR A 429 2.38 -22.86 -37.40
N VAL A 430 2.34 -21.55 -37.67
CA VAL A 430 1.56 -20.99 -38.78
C VAL A 430 2.42 -20.82 -40.03
N MET A 431 3.69 -20.43 -39.86
CA MET A 431 4.53 -19.95 -40.96
C MET A 431 5.55 -20.96 -41.48
N SER A 432 5.75 -22.12 -40.83
CA SER A 432 6.88 -23.00 -41.15
C SER A 432 6.54 -24.48 -41.15
N ASP A 433 7.40 -25.26 -41.81
CA ASP A 433 7.26 -26.70 -41.92
C ASP A 433 7.56 -27.42 -40.60
N ASN A 434 7.00 -28.63 -40.48
CA ASN A 434 7.18 -29.49 -39.31
C ASN A 434 8.65 -29.75 -38.96
N ASP A 435 9.55 -29.81 -39.95
CA ASP A 435 10.97 -30.05 -39.68
C ASP A 435 11.65 -28.86 -38.99
N TYR A 436 11.22 -27.63 -39.29
CA TYR A 436 11.73 -26.44 -38.61
C TYR A 436 11.20 -26.35 -37.18
N ILE A 437 9.92 -26.68 -36.96
CA ILE A 437 9.32 -26.75 -35.62
C ILE A 437 10.05 -27.79 -34.77
N GLN A 438 10.41 -28.94 -35.36
CA GLN A 438 11.19 -29.97 -34.68
C GLN A 438 12.57 -29.46 -34.24
N LEU A 439 13.23 -28.63 -35.06
CA LEU A 439 14.51 -28.02 -34.71
C LEU A 439 14.39 -27.08 -33.51
N ILE A 440 13.35 -26.23 -33.49
CA ILE A 440 13.08 -25.32 -32.36
C ILE A 440 12.92 -26.11 -31.06
N TYR A 441 12.12 -27.19 -31.08
CA TYR A 441 11.95 -28.02 -29.89
C TYR A 441 13.23 -28.72 -29.46
N ARG A 442 14.06 -29.20 -30.40
CA ARG A 442 15.36 -29.80 -30.06
C ARG A 442 16.30 -28.81 -29.38
N ASP A 443 16.24 -27.54 -29.77
CA ASP A 443 17.03 -26.49 -29.13
C ASP A 443 16.43 -26.07 -27.78
N ALA A 444 15.10 -26.08 -27.65
CA ALA A 444 14.38 -25.80 -26.40
C ALA A 444 14.69 -26.83 -25.29
N VAL A 445 14.80 -28.11 -25.64
CA VAL A 445 15.08 -29.20 -24.69
C VAL A 445 16.45 -29.06 -24.02
N LYS A 446 17.42 -28.44 -24.71
CA LYS A 446 18.78 -28.20 -24.20
C LYS A 446 18.89 -26.98 -23.28
N GLN A 447 17.81 -26.23 -23.10
CA GLN A 447 17.78 -25.03 -22.26
C GLN A 447 17.72 -25.40 -20.76
N PRO A 448 17.89 -24.41 -19.85
CA PRO A 448 17.71 -24.61 -18.41
C PRO A 448 16.33 -25.17 -18.02
N LYS A 449 16.22 -25.65 -16.79
CA LYS A 449 15.05 -26.37 -16.26
C LYS A 449 13.74 -25.60 -16.42
N GLU A 450 13.79 -24.29 -16.21
CA GLU A 450 12.66 -23.35 -16.28
C GLU A 450 11.99 -23.35 -17.65
N ILE A 451 12.77 -23.61 -18.71
CA ILE A 451 12.31 -23.66 -20.09
C ILE A 451 12.06 -25.11 -20.50
N SER A 452 13.03 -25.98 -20.23
CA SER A 452 13.04 -27.36 -20.68
C SER A 452 11.90 -28.17 -20.09
N ASP A 453 11.59 -28.03 -18.79
CA ASP A 453 10.52 -28.79 -18.13
C ASP A 453 9.14 -28.50 -18.71
N ILE A 454 8.92 -27.28 -19.21
CA ILE A 454 7.64 -26.87 -19.80
C ILE A 454 7.54 -27.29 -21.27
N LEU A 455 8.63 -27.21 -22.02
CA LEU A 455 8.62 -27.47 -23.47
C LEU A 455 8.81 -28.95 -23.82
N LYS A 456 9.45 -29.75 -22.94
CA LYS A 456 9.62 -31.20 -23.10
C LYS A 456 8.29 -31.96 -23.28
N PRO A 457 7.27 -31.78 -22.42
CA PRO A 457 5.94 -32.37 -22.63
C PRO A 457 5.26 -31.91 -23.91
N GLN A 458 5.31 -30.61 -24.20
CA GLN A 458 4.70 -30.02 -25.41
C GLN A 458 5.32 -30.57 -26.69
N TYR A 459 6.63 -30.85 -26.66
CA TYR A 459 7.32 -31.46 -27.78
C TYR A 459 6.79 -32.86 -28.11
N LEU A 460 6.54 -33.70 -27.09
CA LEU A 460 5.97 -35.04 -27.30
C LEU A 460 4.53 -35.00 -27.81
N GLU A 461 3.70 -34.09 -27.29
CA GLU A 461 2.34 -33.90 -27.79
C GLU A 461 2.36 -33.53 -29.27
N TRP A 462 3.19 -32.54 -29.64
CA TRP A 462 3.34 -32.13 -31.02
C TRP A 462 3.87 -33.25 -31.92
N LEU A 463 4.93 -33.96 -31.50
CA LEU A 463 5.50 -35.07 -32.27
C LEU A 463 4.47 -36.17 -32.55
N THR A 464 3.65 -36.49 -31.56
CA THR A 464 2.62 -37.53 -31.71
C THR A 464 1.57 -37.12 -32.72
N LEU A 465 1.16 -35.86 -32.71
CA LEU A 465 0.18 -35.31 -33.67
C LEU A 465 0.77 -35.17 -35.09
N ALA A 466 2.05 -34.80 -35.20
CA ALA A 466 2.67 -34.48 -36.49
C ALA A 466 3.34 -35.69 -37.18
N LYS A 467 3.95 -36.59 -36.42
CA LYS A 467 4.81 -37.70 -36.93
C LYS A 467 4.43 -39.08 -36.40
N GLY A 468 3.46 -39.18 -35.47
CA GLY A 468 2.99 -40.45 -34.92
C GLY A 468 3.74 -40.91 -33.66
N ILE A 469 3.19 -41.92 -32.99
CA ILE A 469 3.64 -42.37 -31.66
C ILE A 469 4.99 -43.11 -31.69
N GLU A 470 5.32 -43.79 -32.79
CA GLU A 470 6.58 -44.52 -32.94
C GLU A 470 7.79 -43.56 -32.87
N VAL A 471 7.71 -42.45 -33.61
CA VAL A 471 8.74 -41.40 -33.60
C VAL A 471 8.81 -40.72 -32.23
N THR A 472 7.66 -40.48 -31.60
CA THR A 472 7.61 -39.94 -30.23
C THR A 472 8.34 -40.83 -29.23
N ARG A 473 8.20 -42.16 -29.31
CA ARG A 473 8.89 -43.12 -28.43
C ARG A 473 10.41 -43.05 -28.59
N GLU A 474 10.90 -42.98 -29.82
CA GLU A 474 12.34 -42.84 -30.10
C GLU A 474 12.90 -41.56 -29.48
N VAL A 475 12.24 -40.42 -29.74
CA VAL A 475 12.66 -39.13 -29.18
C VAL A 475 12.55 -39.09 -27.66
N TYR A 476 11.52 -39.71 -27.08
CA TYR A 476 11.38 -39.82 -25.62
C TYR A 476 12.54 -40.59 -24.99
N ASN A 477 12.98 -41.70 -25.58
CA ASN A 477 14.12 -42.46 -25.08
C ASN A 477 15.40 -41.60 -25.03
N ASP A 478 15.58 -40.69 -25.99
CA ASP A 478 16.73 -39.78 -26.00
C ASP A 478 16.59 -38.65 -24.97
N ILE A 479 15.42 -38.02 -24.88
CA ILE A 479 15.20 -36.85 -24.01
C ILE A 479 15.11 -37.22 -22.53
N SER A 480 14.54 -38.39 -22.21
CA SER A 480 14.37 -38.86 -20.83
C SER A 480 15.70 -39.09 -20.11
N LEU A 481 16.79 -39.31 -20.87
CA LEU A 481 18.13 -39.49 -20.34
C LEU A 481 18.90 -38.17 -20.19
N GLN A 482 18.43 -37.08 -20.80
CA GLN A 482 19.11 -35.78 -20.80
C GLN A 482 18.66 -34.90 -19.62
N GLN A 483 19.62 -34.43 -18.83
CA GLN A 483 19.37 -33.44 -17.79
C GLN A 483 19.03 -32.07 -18.42
N PRO A 484 18.09 -31.30 -17.85
CA PRO A 484 17.39 -31.52 -16.57
C PRO A 484 16.27 -32.57 -16.66
N TYR A 485 16.15 -33.45 -15.67
CA TYR A 485 15.07 -34.45 -15.63
C TYR A 485 13.71 -33.77 -15.40
N CYS A 486 12.69 -34.23 -16.14
CA CYS A 486 11.36 -33.61 -16.14
C CYS A 486 10.28 -34.67 -15.82
N LYS A 487 9.60 -34.52 -14.69
CA LYS A 487 8.50 -35.43 -14.29
C LYS A 487 7.35 -35.37 -15.30
N ASP A 488 6.98 -34.17 -15.74
CA ASP A 488 5.86 -33.95 -16.64
C ASP A 488 6.08 -34.59 -18.02
N LEU A 489 7.35 -34.77 -18.44
CA LEU A 489 7.69 -35.51 -19.65
C LEU A 489 7.25 -36.98 -19.55
N HIS A 490 7.53 -37.64 -18.42
CA HIS A 490 7.12 -39.02 -18.19
C HIS A 490 5.61 -39.16 -18.10
N MET A 491 4.96 -38.24 -17.39
CA MET A 491 3.50 -38.21 -17.29
C MET A 491 2.85 -38.01 -18.67
N MET A 492 3.42 -37.12 -19.49
CA MET A 492 2.94 -36.89 -20.84
C MET A 492 3.10 -38.12 -21.72
N MET A 493 4.26 -38.76 -21.71
CA MET A 493 4.49 -39.98 -22.49
C MET A 493 3.52 -41.10 -22.08
N SER A 494 3.31 -41.29 -20.76
CA SER A 494 2.34 -42.25 -20.24
C SER A 494 0.91 -41.94 -20.70
N LYS A 495 0.51 -40.66 -20.71
CA LYS A 495 -0.80 -40.23 -21.20
C LYS A 495 -0.95 -40.53 -22.70
N LEU A 496 0.07 -40.22 -23.50
CA LEU A 496 0.05 -40.46 -24.95
C LEU A 496 -0.07 -41.96 -25.28
N GLU A 497 0.58 -42.83 -24.52
CA GLU A 497 0.42 -44.29 -24.63
C GLU A 497 -0.98 -44.75 -24.24
N SER A 498 -1.55 -44.22 -23.14
CA SER A 498 -2.88 -44.61 -22.67
C SER A 498 -4.01 -44.30 -23.67
N ILE A 499 -3.80 -43.33 -24.55
CA ILE A 499 -4.77 -42.92 -25.58
C ILE A 499 -4.67 -43.83 -26.83
N GLN A 500 -3.57 -44.57 -27.01
CA GLN A 500 -3.41 -45.42 -28.19
C GLN A 500 -4.38 -46.60 -28.15
N VAL A 501 -4.98 -46.90 -29.31
CA VAL A 501 -5.83 -48.10 -29.48
C VAL A 501 -5.03 -49.37 -29.22
N ASN A 502 -3.79 -49.41 -29.71
CA ASN A 502 -2.83 -50.49 -29.48
C ASN A 502 -1.58 -49.91 -28.79
N TYR A 503 -1.62 -49.82 -27.46
CA TYR A 503 -0.49 -49.34 -26.68
C TYR A 503 0.65 -50.37 -26.65
N ASN A 504 1.89 -49.88 -26.56
CA ASN A 504 3.06 -50.75 -26.40
C ASN A 504 3.38 -50.90 -24.91
N PHE A 505 2.98 -52.05 -24.33
CA PHE A 505 3.13 -52.29 -22.89
C PHE A 505 4.59 -52.14 -22.41
N GLY A 506 5.57 -52.72 -23.12
CA GLY A 506 6.97 -52.66 -22.69
C GLY A 506 7.58 -51.25 -22.78
N ALA A 507 7.21 -50.49 -23.82
CA ALA A 507 7.65 -49.10 -23.94
C ALA A 507 7.01 -48.22 -22.85
N TRP A 508 5.72 -48.43 -22.55
CA TRP A 508 5.00 -47.69 -21.51
C TRP A 508 5.50 -48.07 -20.10
N GLU A 509 5.79 -49.35 -19.85
CA GLU A 509 6.41 -49.79 -18.60
C GLU A 509 7.73 -49.04 -18.34
N LYS A 510 8.60 -48.97 -19.36
CA LYS A 510 9.88 -48.26 -19.27
C LYS A 510 9.72 -46.78 -18.91
N VAL A 511 8.60 -46.14 -19.28
CA VAL A 511 8.31 -44.75 -18.88
C VAL A 511 8.17 -44.64 -17.37
N HIS A 512 7.42 -45.57 -16.76
CA HIS A 512 7.21 -45.59 -15.32
C HIS A 512 8.46 -46.01 -14.55
N GLU A 513 9.23 -46.96 -15.08
CA GLU A 513 10.53 -47.36 -14.51
C GLU A 513 11.48 -46.15 -14.42
N LEU A 514 11.69 -45.44 -15.53
CA LEU A 514 12.56 -44.26 -15.57
C LEU A 514 12.07 -43.14 -14.64
N ALA A 515 10.76 -42.92 -14.58
CA ALA A 515 10.20 -41.93 -13.67
C ALA A 515 10.51 -42.30 -12.20
N CYS A 516 10.36 -43.58 -11.82
CA CYS A 516 10.66 -44.06 -10.46
C CYS A 516 12.15 -43.96 -10.14
N GLU A 517 13.03 -44.25 -11.11
CA GLU A 517 14.47 -44.11 -10.93
C GLU A 517 14.89 -42.66 -10.67
N GLN A 518 14.30 -41.71 -11.41
CA GLN A 518 14.67 -40.29 -11.34
C GLN A 518 14.01 -39.55 -10.17
N PHE A 519 12.74 -39.84 -9.86
CA PHE A 519 11.91 -39.07 -8.92
C PHE A 519 11.41 -39.89 -7.72
N GLY A 520 11.61 -41.20 -7.70
CA GLY A 520 11.02 -42.10 -6.70
C GLY A 520 11.54 -41.95 -5.27
N LYS A 521 12.52 -41.08 -5.01
CA LYS A 521 12.95 -40.71 -3.66
C LYS A 521 12.08 -39.61 -3.05
N GLU A 522 11.70 -38.65 -3.87
CA GLU A 522 11.08 -37.38 -3.48
C GLU A 522 9.58 -37.35 -3.77
N ASP A 523 9.09 -38.19 -4.69
CA ASP A 523 7.71 -38.14 -5.17
C ASP A 523 7.00 -39.49 -5.08
N VAL A 524 5.94 -39.51 -4.26
CA VAL A 524 5.08 -40.67 -4.02
C VAL A 524 4.25 -41.02 -5.26
N ASP A 525 3.81 -40.00 -6.02
CA ASP A 525 2.84 -40.19 -7.09
C ASP A 525 3.42 -41.02 -8.24
N VAL A 526 4.74 -41.01 -8.41
CA VAL A 526 5.42 -41.76 -9.46
C VAL A 526 5.29 -43.27 -9.24
N TRP A 527 5.44 -43.74 -7.99
CA TRP A 527 5.22 -45.14 -7.61
C TRP A 527 3.74 -45.54 -7.70
N ILE A 528 2.86 -44.66 -7.24
CA ILE A 528 1.40 -44.83 -7.28
C ILE A 528 0.91 -44.98 -8.73
N ASN A 529 1.39 -44.12 -9.64
CA ASN A 529 1.07 -44.20 -11.06
C ASN A 529 1.58 -45.49 -11.70
N TYR A 530 2.77 -45.98 -11.29
CA TYR A 530 3.31 -47.23 -11.81
C TYR A 530 2.49 -48.46 -11.34
N ILE A 531 2.09 -48.47 -10.07
CA ILE A 531 1.19 -49.50 -9.53
C ILE A 531 -0.16 -49.45 -10.25
N PHE A 532 -0.73 -48.26 -10.43
CA PHE A 532 -2.00 -48.07 -11.12
C PHE A 532 -1.97 -48.61 -12.56
N PHE A 533 -0.87 -48.33 -13.29
CA PHE A 533 -0.64 -48.84 -14.64
C PHE A 533 -0.71 -50.38 -14.68
N TYR A 534 -0.02 -51.05 -13.75
CA TYR A 534 -0.03 -52.51 -13.65
C TYR A 534 -1.40 -53.09 -13.26
N THR A 535 -2.15 -52.41 -12.38
CA THR A 535 -3.49 -52.86 -11.99
C THR A 535 -4.48 -52.82 -13.16
N HIS A 536 -4.39 -51.80 -14.03
CA HIS A 536 -5.43 -51.55 -15.05
C HIS A 536 -5.09 -52.05 -16.46
N TYR A 537 -3.80 -52.07 -16.83
CA TYR A 537 -3.36 -52.28 -18.21
C TYR A 537 -2.59 -53.60 -18.45
N TYR A 538 -2.39 -54.43 -17.42
CA TYR A 538 -1.64 -55.69 -17.51
C TYR A 538 -2.44 -56.90 -18.06
N LYS A 539 -3.44 -56.69 -18.93
CA LYS A 539 -4.41 -57.74 -19.31
C LYS A 539 -3.88 -58.89 -20.20
N VAL A 540 -2.56 -59.08 -20.31
CA VAL A 540 -1.97 -60.03 -21.29
C VAL A 540 -0.95 -61.03 -20.69
N HIS A 541 -0.49 -60.87 -19.44
CA HIS A 541 0.45 -61.80 -18.79
C HIS A 541 0.05 -62.11 -17.33
N ASP A 542 0.58 -63.20 -16.77
CA ASP A 542 0.18 -63.79 -15.47
C ASP A 542 0.16 -62.84 -14.26
N ASN A 543 -0.84 -63.05 -13.38
CA ASN A 543 -1.05 -62.44 -12.06
C ASN A 543 -0.22 -61.15 -11.73
N PRO A 544 -0.78 -59.94 -11.91
CA PRO A 544 -0.08 -58.68 -11.64
C PRO A 544 0.27 -58.49 -10.15
N ALA A 545 -0.29 -59.30 -9.25
CA ALA A 545 -0.11 -59.18 -7.81
C ALA A 545 1.36 -59.29 -7.34
N GLU A 546 2.16 -60.16 -7.94
CA GLU A 546 3.57 -60.33 -7.54
C GLU A 546 4.40 -59.09 -7.87
N LYS A 547 4.20 -58.51 -9.05
CA LYS A 547 4.90 -57.29 -9.47
C LYS A 547 4.40 -56.07 -8.71
N ILE A 548 3.10 -55.97 -8.43
CA ILE A 548 2.53 -54.90 -7.59
C ILE A 548 3.12 -54.95 -6.17
N GLN A 549 3.21 -56.15 -5.57
CA GLN A 549 3.83 -56.33 -4.25
C GLN A 549 5.32 -55.96 -4.27
N TRP A 550 6.02 -56.33 -5.34
CA TRP A 550 7.41 -55.93 -5.54
C TRP A 550 7.55 -54.40 -5.63
N LEU A 551 6.69 -53.73 -6.42
CA LEU A 551 6.68 -52.27 -6.55
C LEU A 551 6.37 -51.56 -5.22
N HIS A 552 5.40 -52.08 -4.46
CA HIS A 552 5.10 -51.58 -3.11
C HIS A 552 6.34 -51.65 -2.20
N ASN A 553 7.03 -52.79 -2.20
CA ASN A 553 8.25 -52.97 -1.40
C ASN A 553 9.41 -52.09 -1.89
N GLN A 554 9.49 -51.77 -3.19
CA GLN A 554 10.49 -50.84 -3.72
C GLN A 554 10.20 -49.40 -3.34
N ALA A 555 8.93 -48.99 -3.39
CA ALA A 555 8.49 -47.66 -2.96
C ALA A 555 8.85 -47.41 -1.48
N GLU A 556 8.55 -48.36 -0.58
CA GLU A 556 8.90 -48.27 0.84
C GLU A 556 10.42 -48.14 1.09
N LYS A 557 11.24 -48.77 0.26
CA LYS A 557 12.71 -48.74 0.38
C LYS A 557 13.31 -47.45 -0.15
N ASN A 558 12.77 -46.91 -1.24
CA ASN A 558 13.37 -45.80 -1.97
C ASN A 558 12.83 -44.43 -1.55
N LEU A 559 11.58 -44.34 -1.08
CA LEU A 559 10.98 -43.09 -0.63
C LEU A 559 11.61 -42.58 0.67
N HIS A 560 11.66 -41.26 0.81
CA HIS A 560 12.00 -40.64 2.09
C HIS A 560 11.00 -41.05 3.18
N LYS A 561 11.51 -41.30 4.40
CA LYS A 561 10.73 -41.81 5.54
C LYS A 561 9.48 -40.98 5.87
N THR A 562 9.51 -39.68 5.58
CA THR A 562 8.39 -38.75 5.80
C THR A 562 7.23 -38.97 4.82
N LEU A 563 7.50 -39.55 3.66
CA LEU A 563 6.54 -39.74 2.56
C LEU A 563 5.87 -41.12 2.58
N ILE A 564 6.37 -42.06 3.39
CA ILE A 564 5.85 -43.43 3.48
C ILE A 564 4.37 -43.47 3.94
N LEU A 565 3.99 -42.59 4.88
CA LEU A 565 2.59 -42.52 5.34
C LEU A 565 1.63 -42.03 4.24
N ASP A 566 2.06 -41.05 3.43
CA ASP A 566 1.29 -40.57 2.29
C ASP A 566 1.17 -41.67 1.21
N PHE A 567 2.26 -42.40 0.95
CA PHE A 567 2.27 -43.54 0.04
C PHE A 567 1.24 -44.60 0.45
N HIS A 568 1.22 -45.04 1.72
CA HIS A 568 0.22 -46.02 2.17
C HIS A 568 -1.21 -45.52 2.02
N THR A 569 -1.46 -44.24 2.31
CA THR A 569 -2.79 -43.62 2.19
C THR A 569 -3.27 -43.59 0.73
N LYS A 570 -2.38 -43.28 -0.22
CA LYS A 570 -2.69 -43.28 -1.65
C LYS A 570 -2.83 -44.70 -2.21
N TYR A 571 -1.95 -45.61 -1.80
CA TYR A 571 -1.99 -47.02 -2.20
C TYR A 571 -3.31 -47.68 -1.78
N SER A 572 -3.75 -47.48 -0.54
CA SER A 572 -5.01 -48.06 -0.03
C SER A 572 -6.25 -47.60 -0.81
N LYS A 573 -6.21 -46.42 -1.42
CA LYS A 573 -7.31 -45.92 -2.26
C LYS A 573 -7.36 -46.67 -3.59
N ILE A 574 -6.22 -46.87 -4.23
CA ILE A 574 -6.12 -47.56 -5.52
C ILE A 574 -6.47 -49.04 -5.42
N THR A 575 -6.23 -49.67 -4.27
CA THR A 575 -6.57 -51.09 -4.05
C THR A 575 -8.02 -51.32 -3.60
N ASN A 576 -8.72 -50.27 -3.15
CA ASN A 576 -10.10 -50.34 -2.65
C ASN A 576 -11.16 -49.87 -3.67
N ASP A 577 -10.73 -49.21 -4.75
CA ASP A 577 -11.51 -48.95 -5.97
C ASP A 577 -11.35 -50.11 -6.96
#